data_AF-A0A915AHM5-F1
#
_entry.id   AF-A0A915AHM5-F1
#
_cell.length_a   1.000
_cell.length_b   1.000
_cell.length_c   1.000
_cell.angle_alpha   90.00
_cell.angle_beta   90.00
_cell.angle_gamma   90.00
#
_symmetry.space_group_name_H-M   'P 1'
#
loop_
_entity.id
_entity.type
_entity.pdbx_description
1 polymer ?
#
loop_
_entity_poly.entity_id
_entity_poly.type
_entity_poly.pdbx_seq_one_letter_code
_entity_poly.pdbx_strand_id
1 'polypeptide(L)'
;MASTIIHIARHFQSSLQPKTIQYVREALQRHVSALMKMPPNSGEANLPPRTMSESRDLAIIPLTSDKAMQQQYINWRQLVRFGVVLEDLDTFAAYLVYRHNQGGAPMGQPYHQPMSVVTACVDNIQINEDHNITPDWDIYMQGNVTWVGRSSIEVSMELWQDVNGQRSDYLNARFVMVGRDPSATRSLPLAPLKTTSEEEEKIIERGEVARKLRKMNEARSLLKFPPNEAERSLLHDMFVKTLDPKNLSFRHRVLPPNHEWIDESKLKNAIICFPSQRSVYNKVFGGYIMRIAFELAWANAAMYS
;
A
#
# COMPACT_ATOMS: atom_id res chain seq x y z
N MET A 1 33.09 -23.82 -2.28
CA MET A 1 33.41 -22.38 -2.18
C MET A 1 32.29 -21.48 -2.72
N ALA A 2 31.02 -21.82 -2.49
CA ALA A 2 29.86 -21.03 -2.90
C ALA A 2 28.98 -20.58 -1.70
N SER A 3 29.39 -20.89 -0.47
CA SER A 3 28.61 -20.65 0.74
C SER A 3 29.05 -19.41 1.54
N THR A 4 30.16 -18.77 1.16
CA THR A 4 30.77 -17.70 1.96
C THR A 4 30.44 -16.29 1.44
N ILE A 5 29.94 -16.18 0.20
CA ILE A 5 29.62 -14.88 -0.43
C ILE A 5 28.20 -14.39 -0.07
N ILE A 6 27.30 -15.28 0.35
CA ILE A 6 25.92 -14.93 0.76
C ILE A 6 25.87 -14.34 2.18
N HIS A 7 26.94 -14.46 2.98
CA HIS A 7 26.99 -13.95 4.35
C HIS A 7 27.57 -12.54 4.51
N ILE A 8 28.12 -11.94 3.45
CA ILE A 8 28.80 -10.63 3.54
C ILE A 8 27.88 -9.45 3.20
N ALA A 9 26.64 -9.68 2.73
CA ALA A 9 25.73 -8.63 2.29
C ALA A 9 24.59 -8.25 3.28
N ARG A 10 24.55 -8.78 4.52
CA ARG A 10 23.42 -8.57 5.45
C ARG A 10 23.73 -7.79 6.73
N HIS A 11 24.84 -7.05 6.76
CA HIS A 11 25.21 -6.15 7.86
C HIS A 11 25.24 -4.66 7.47
N PHE A 12 24.31 -4.21 6.63
CA PHE A 12 23.87 -2.82 6.72
C PHE A 12 22.68 -2.76 7.69
N GLN A 13 22.99 -2.77 8.98
CA GLN A 13 22.13 -2.10 9.95
C GLN A 13 21.91 -0.70 9.39
N SER A 14 20.69 -0.38 8.96
CA SER A 14 20.37 0.97 8.53
C SER A 14 20.77 1.90 9.67
N SER A 15 21.60 2.91 9.40
CA SER A 15 21.92 3.99 10.33
C SER A 15 20.69 4.83 10.74
N LEU A 16 19.52 4.48 10.21
CA LEU A 16 18.22 5.05 10.52
C LEU A 16 17.76 4.57 11.90
N GLN A 17 17.59 5.51 12.81
CA GLN A 17 16.90 5.28 14.07
C GLN A 17 15.41 5.07 13.78
N PRO A 18 14.82 3.91 14.17
CA PRO A 18 13.43 3.61 13.89
C PRO A 18 12.51 4.59 14.62
N LYS A 19 11.52 5.12 13.90
CA LYS A 19 10.49 6.00 14.44
C LYS A 19 9.23 5.19 14.74
N THR A 20 8.58 5.40 15.87
CA THR A 20 7.31 4.73 16.12
C THR A 20 6.27 5.13 15.07
N ILE A 21 5.38 4.21 14.71
CA ILE A 21 4.28 4.52 13.78
C ILE A 21 3.40 5.67 14.29
N GLN A 22 3.27 5.81 15.61
CA GLN A 22 2.63 6.95 16.23
C GLN A 22 3.36 8.27 15.93
N TYR A 23 4.68 8.32 16.06
CA TYR A 23 5.47 9.49 15.67
C TYR A 23 5.26 9.84 14.20
N VAL A 24 5.25 8.84 13.30
CA VAL A 24 5.01 9.04 11.87
C VAL A 24 3.65 9.71 11.63
N ARG A 25 2.58 9.21 12.27
CA ARG A 25 1.23 9.78 12.20
C ARG A 25 1.21 11.23 12.70
N GLU A 26 1.82 11.51 13.85
CA GLU A 26 1.88 12.85 14.44
C GLU A 26 2.70 13.83 13.59
N ALA A 27 3.84 13.40 13.04
CA ALA A 27 4.67 14.20 12.16
C ALA A 27 3.96 14.53 10.85
N LEU A 28 3.26 13.56 10.27
CA LEU A 28 2.42 13.75 9.10
C LEU A 28 1.28 14.75 9.40
N GLN A 29 0.56 14.58 10.51
CA GLN A 29 -0.51 15.48 10.91
C GLN A 29 -0.03 16.92 11.12
N ARG A 30 1.11 17.11 11.81
CA ARG A 30 1.74 18.43 11.98
C ARG A 30 2.10 19.06 10.63
N HIS A 31 2.68 18.28 9.73
CA HIS A 31 3.09 18.76 8.42
C HIS A 31 1.91 19.20 7.56
N VAL A 32 0.85 18.38 7.51
CA VAL A 32 -0.37 18.71 6.76
C VAL A 32 -1.11 19.89 7.37
N SER A 33 -1.15 19.98 8.70
CA SER A 33 -1.72 21.14 9.39
C SER A 33 -0.97 22.44 9.07
N ALA A 34 0.35 22.38 8.89
CA ALA A 34 1.13 23.53 8.44
C ALA A 34 0.82 23.89 6.99
N LEU A 35 0.73 22.91 6.08
CA LEU A 35 0.35 23.12 4.68
C LEU A 35 -1.03 23.78 4.53
N MET A 36 -2.00 23.40 5.39
CA MET A 36 -3.35 23.98 5.36
C MET A 36 -3.41 25.44 5.84
N LYS A 37 -2.40 25.90 6.59
CA LYS A 37 -2.29 27.29 7.04
C LYS A 37 -1.54 28.19 6.06
N MET A 38 -0.85 27.61 5.09
CA MET A 38 -0.11 28.36 4.07
C MET A 38 -1.07 29.07 3.11
N PRO A 39 -0.75 30.29 2.65
CA PRO A 39 -1.51 30.97 1.61
C PRO A 39 -1.53 30.15 0.30
N PRO A 40 -2.61 30.24 -0.50
CA PRO A 40 -2.63 29.67 -1.84
C PRO A 40 -1.45 30.19 -2.69
N ASN A 41 -0.83 29.33 -3.49
CA ASN A 41 0.31 29.64 -4.35
C ASN A 41 1.58 30.16 -3.63
N SER A 42 1.69 29.95 -2.31
CA SER A 42 2.95 30.15 -1.58
C SER A 42 3.86 28.93 -1.71
N GLY A 43 5.14 29.08 -1.37
CA GLY A 43 6.13 28.00 -1.41
C GLY A 43 6.67 27.70 -2.81
N GLU A 44 7.66 26.81 -2.87
CA GLU A 44 8.33 26.42 -4.11
C GLU A 44 7.44 25.46 -4.92
N ALA A 45 7.20 25.80 -6.18
CA ALA A 45 6.45 24.97 -7.12
C ALA A 45 7.38 24.03 -7.90
N ASN A 46 8.62 24.44 -8.16
CA ASN A 46 9.60 23.68 -8.90
C ASN A 46 10.62 23.07 -7.93
N LEU A 47 10.30 21.88 -7.44
CA LEU A 47 11.16 21.20 -6.49
C LEU A 47 12.39 20.61 -7.20
N PRO A 48 13.60 20.75 -6.61
CA PRO A 48 14.81 20.18 -7.19
C PRO A 48 14.76 18.65 -7.15
N PRO A 49 15.51 17.97 -8.03
CA PRO A 49 15.59 16.51 -8.02
C PRO A 49 16.11 15.96 -6.69
N ARG A 50 15.60 14.80 -6.29
CA ARG A 50 15.85 14.13 -5.01
C ARG A 50 16.31 12.71 -5.22
N THR A 51 17.18 12.24 -4.36
CA THR A 51 17.66 10.85 -4.36
C THR A 51 16.68 9.92 -3.63
N MET A 52 16.73 8.63 -3.92
CA MET A 52 15.92 7.65 -3.17
C MET A 52 16.25 7.69 -1.67
N SER A 53 17.52 7.90 -1.33
CA SER A 53 18.02 7.97 0.05
C SER A 53 17.44 9.13 0.87
N GLU A 54 17.19 10.30 0.27
CA GLU A 54 16.54 11.44 0.96
C GLU A 54 15.11 11.10 1.42
N SER A 55 14.44 10.21 0.68
CA SER A 55 13.10 9.74 1.01
C SER A 55 13.08 8.47 1.87
N ARG A 56 14.23 7.82 2.13
CA ARG A 56 14.32 6.55 2.88
C ARG A 56 14.15 6.71 4.39
N ASP A 57 13.20 6.00 4.99
CA ASP A 57 13.00 5.98 6.45
C ASP A 57 12.65 4.59 6.97
N LEU A 58 12.69 4.45 8.29
CA LEU A 58 12.32 3.25 9.04
C LEU A 58 11.27 3.61 10.11
N ALA A 59 10.13 2.93 10.05
CA ALA A 59 9.08 2.97 11.07
C ALA A 59 9.02 1.65 11.84
N ILE A 60 8.65 1.71 13.12
CA ILE A 60 8.44 0.56 14.00
C ILE A 60 7.02 0.59 14.60
N ILE A 61 6.38 -0.57 14.66
CA ILE A 61 5.16 -0.83 15.42
C ILE A 61 5.58 -1.59 16.68
N PRO A 62 5.69 -0.93 17.85
CA PRO A 62 6.28 -1.49 19.06
C PRO A 62 5.32 -2.43 19.82
N LEU A 63 4.98 -3.57 19.23
CA LEU A 63 4.05 -4.56 19.81
C LEU A 63 4.58 -5.21 21.11
N THR A 64 5.91 -5.30 21.25
CA THR A 64 6.57 -5.93 22.39
C THR A 64 6.45 -5.06 23.63
N SER A 65 6.74 -3.76 23.49
CA SER A 65 6.84 -2.81 24.60
C SER A 65 5.53 -2.06 24.88
N ASP A 66 4.71 -1.78 23.87
CA ASP A 66 3.43 -1.07 24.03
C ASP A 66 2.25 -2.04 23.97
N LYS A 67 1.77 -2.47 25.14
CA LYS A 67 0.63 -3.40 25.25
C LYS A 67 -0.71 -2.78 24.86
N ALA A 68 -0.88 -1.47 25.01
CA ALA A 68 -2.10 -0.79 24.58
C ALA A 68 -2.18 -0.73 23.05
N MET A 69 -1.05 -0.52 22.38
CA MET A 69 -0.94 -0.67 20.94
C MET A 69 -1.15 -2.12 20.53
N GLN A 70 -0.47 -3.08 21.16
CA GLN A 70 -0.58 -4.51 20.85
C GLN A 70 -2.04 -4.99 20.77
N GLN A 71 -2.90 -4.57 21.71
CA GLN A 71 -4.33 -4.91 21.71
C GLN A 71 -5.08 -4.43 20.47
N GLN A 72 -4.67 -3.33 19.85
CA GLN A 72 -5.29 -2.81 18.62
C GLN A 72 -4.93 -3.65 17.39
N TYR A 73 -3.76 -4.31 17.43
CA TYR A 73 -3.19 -5.08 16.32
C TYR A 73 -3.47 -6.58 16.43
N ILE A 74 -3.90 -7.11 17.57
CA ILE A 74 -4.20 -8.55 17.72
C ILE A 74 -5.62 -8.89 17.23
N ASN A 75 -5.79 -10.04 16.59
CA ASN A 75 -7.08 -10.64 16.27
C ASN A 75 -7.46 -11.77 17.26
N TRP A 76 -8.65 -12.34 17.11
CA TRP A 76 -9.16 -13.41 17.98
C TRP A 76 -8.31 -14.70 17.98
N ARG A 77 -7.43 -14.90 16.98
CA ARG A 77 -6.49 -16.02 16.89
C ARG A 77 -5.10 -15.71 17.46
N GLN A 78 -4.92 -14.58 18.16
CA GLN A 78 -3.60 -14.12 18.61
C GLN A 78 -2.61 -13.84 17.47
N LEU A 79 -3.11 -13.51 16.28
CA LEU A 79 -2.30 -13.08 15.14
C LEU A 79 -2.49 -11.58 14.87
N VAL A 80 -1.54 -10.98 14.15
CA VAL A 80 -1.66 -9.57 13.77
C VAL A 80 -2.76 -9.34 12.74
N ARG A 81 -3.56 -8.29 12.94
CA ARG A 81 -4.61 -7.79 12.06
C ARG A 81 -3.98 -7.12 10.85
N PHE A 82 -3.84 -7.89 9.77
CA PHE A 82 -3.24 -7.40 8.53
C PHE A 82 -3.89 -6.11 7.99
N GLY A 83 -5.21 -5.95 8.13
CA GLY A 83 -5.90 -4.72 7.73
C GLY A 83 -5.38 -3.46 8.44
N VAL A 84 -5.00 -3.54 9.73
CA VAL A 84 -4.41 -2.40 10.46
C VAL A 84 -2.99 -2.12 9.94
N VAL A 85 -2.23 -3.15 9.59
CA VAL A 85 -0.91 -3.01 8.98
C VAL A 85 -0.99 -2.32 7.60
N LEU A 86 -2.00 -2.64 6.79
CA LEU A 86 -2.25 -1.94 5.51
C LEU A 86 -2.54 -0.45 5.71
N GLU A 87 -3.28 -0.11 6.76
CA GLU A 87 -3.57 1.28 7.13
C GLU A 87 -2.29 2.05 7.50
N ASP A 88 -1.36 1.39 8.19
CA ASP A 88 -0.06 1.95 8.54
C ASP A 88 0.88 2.09 7.36
N LEU A 89 0.91 1.10 6.46
CA LEU A 89 1.68 1.17 5.23
C LEU A 89 1.24 2.36 4.37
N ASP A 90 -0.07 2.62 4.26
CA ASP A 90 -0.58 3.79 3.54
C ASP A 90 -0.17 5.11 4.20
N THR A 91 -0.22 5.16 5.55
CA THR A 91 0.21 6.32 6.33
C THR A 91 1.71 6.59 6.14
N PHE A 92 2.51 5.53 6.18
CA PHE A 92 3.95 5.62 6.01
C PHE A 92 4.31 5.99 4.56
N ALA A 93 3.61 5.47 3.56
CA ALA A 93 3.78 5.88 2.17
C ALA A 93 3.55 7.39 1.99
N ALA A 94 2.45 7.93 2.55
CA ALA A 94 2.18 9.37 2.50
C ALA A 94 3.29 10.18 3.18
N TYR A 95 3.76 9.72 4.34
CA TYR A 95 4.89 10.34 5.05
C TYR A 95 6.17 10.37 4.21
N LEU A 96 6.54 9.26 3.56
CA LEU A 96 7.72 9.18 2.70
C LEU A 96 7.61 10.11 1.49
N VAL A 97 6.43 10.26 0.90
CA VAL A 97 6.20 11.23 -0.19
C VAL A 97 6.40 12.66 0.30
N TYR A 98 5.88 13.03 1.48
CA TYR A 98 6.14 14.37 2.02
C TYR A 98 7.61 14.58 2.28
N ARG A 99 8.30 13.63 2.92
CA ARG A 99 9.74 13.72 3.13
C ARG A 99 10.54 13.86 1.84
N HIS A 100 10.16 13.12 0.79
CA HIS A 100 10.77 13.23 -0.54
C HIS A 100 10.64 14.66 -1.07
N ASN A 101 9.44 15.23 -1.04
CA ASN A 101 9.23 16.61 -1.48
C ASN A 101 9.86 17.64 -0.53
N GLN A 102 10.12 17.27 0.74
CA GLN A 102 10.89 18.09 1.68
C GLN A 102 12.41 17.98 1.48
N GLY A 103 12.92 16.96 0.82
CA GLY A 103 14.35 16.86 0.50
C GLY A 103 15.28 16.96 1.71
N GLY A 104 14.89 16.29 2.82
CA GLY A 104 15.62 16.32 4.07
C GLY A 104 15.26 17.46 5.03
N ALA A 105 14.45 18.44 4.61
CA ALA A 105 13.93 19.47 5.52
C ALA A 105 12.99 18.86 6.59
N PRO A 106 12.92 19.45 7.80
CA PRO A 106 12.06 18.94 8.86
C PRO A 106 10.57 18.92 8.51
N MET A 107 9.91 17.81 8.82
CA MET A 107 8.44 17.73 8.78
C MET A 107 7.83 18.76 9.73
N GLY A 108 6.68 19.32 9.34
CA GLY A 108 6.03 20.45 10.05
C GLY A 108 6.42 21.85 9.55
N GLN A 109 7.46 22.00 8.73
CA GLN A 109 7.89 23.30 8.18
C GLN A 109 7.94 23.25 6.65
N PRO A 110 6.78 23.24 5.98
CA PRO A 110 6.73 23.12 4.52
C PRO A 110 7.35 24.32 3.81
N TYR A 111 8.30 24.06 2.90
CA TYR A 111 8.80 25.08 1.95
C TYR A 111 8.22 24.92 0.53
N HIS A 112 7.67 23.75 0.19
CA HIS A 112 6.98 23.51 -1.08
C HIS A 112 5.55 24.05 -1.05
N GLN A 113 4.96 24.22 -2.23
CA GLN A 113 3.57 24.68 -2.33
C GLN A 113 2.57 23.79 -1.57
N PRO A 114 1.44 24.35 -1.08
CA PRO A 114 0.39 23.58 -0.41
C PRO A 114 -0.06 22.42 -1.29
N MET A 115 0.09 21.20 -0.78
CA MET A 115 -0.17 19.97 -1.52
C MET A 115 -0.85 18.94 -0.63
N SER A 116 -1.83 18.24 -1.19
CA SER A 116 -2.45 17.05 -0.64
C SER A 116 -1.96 15.82 -1.39
N VAL A 117 -1.34 14.90 -0.65
CA VAL A 117 -0.93 13.60 -1.16
C VAL A 117 -2.03 12.59 -0.86
N VAL A 118 -2.53 11.93 -1.90
CA VAL A 118 -3.57 10.90 -1.77
C VAL A 118 -3.12 9.61 -2.43
N THR A 119 -3.58 8.49 -1.90
CA THR A 119 -3.35 7.15 -2.46
C THR A 119 -4.16 7.00 -3.74
N ALA A 120 -3.47 6.72 -4.85
CA ALA A 120 -4.11 6.45 -6.14
C ALA A 120 -4.39 4.96 -6.32
N CYS A 121 -3.42 4.11 -6.02
CA CYS A 121 -3.58 2.65 -5.99
C CYS A 121 -2.45 1.99 -5.18
N VAL A 122 -2.70 0.76 -4.76
CA VAL A 122 -1.64 -0.15 -4.32
C VAL A 122 -1.38 -1.12 -5.47
N ASP A 123 -0.17 -1.12 -6.01
CA ASP A 123 0.15 -1.79 -7.28
C ASP A 123 0.36 -3.30 -7.06
N ASN A 124 1.22 -3.65 -6.11
CA ASN A 124 1.47 -5.04 -5.75
C ASN A 124 1.82 -5.14 -4.27
N ILE A 125 1.23 -6.12 -3.58
CA ILE A 125 1.63 -6.57 -2.24
C ILE A 125 2.03 -8.03 -2.39
N GLN A 126 3.32 -8.31 -2.23
CA GLN A 126 3.86 -9.66 -2.21
C GLN A 126 4.01 -10.07 -0.75
N ILE A 127 3.26 -11.07 -0.32
CA ILE A 127 3.31 -11.63 1.03
C ILE A 127 4.13 -12.91 0.98
N ASN A 128 5.05 -13.07 1.93
CA ASN A 128 5.75 -14.32 2.16
C ASN A 128 4.85 -15.24 3.00
N GLU A 129 4.45 -16.38 2.43
CA GLU A 129 3.52 -17.32 3.05
C GLU A 129 4.19 -18.27 4.05
N ASP A 130 5.51 -18.26 4.15
CA ASP A 130 6.28 -19.18 5.00
C ASP A 130 6.01 -18.99 6.50
N HIS A 131 5.52 -17.80 6.91
CA HIS A 131 5.36 -17.45 8.32
C HIS A 131 4.33 -16.33 8.55
N ASN A 132 3.69 -16.35 9.72
CA ASN A 132 2.70 -15.35 10.14
C ASN A 132 3.35 -14.24 10.98
N ILE A 133 2.84 -13.02 10.84
CA ILE A 133 3.20 -11.91 11.73
C ILE A 133 2.58 -12.18 13.10
N THR A 134 3.44 -12.31 14.12
CA THR A 134 3.02 -12.59 15.50
C THR A 134 3.11 -11.34 16.36
N PRO A 135 2.27 -11.20 17.40
CA PRO A 135 2.27 -10.00 18.24
C PRO A 135 3.44 -9.94 19.22
N ASP A 136 4.22 -11.02 19.34
CA ASP A 136 5.33 -11.13 20.31
C ASP A 136 6.56 -10.32 19.92
N TRP A 137 6.62 -9.84 18.67
CA TRP A 137 7.74 -9.10 18.12
C TRP A 137 7.30 -7.78 17.50
N ASP A 138 8.19 -6.79 17.56
CA ASP A 138 7.97 -5.52 16.89
C ASP A 138 7.99 -5.69 15.36
N ILE A 139 7.17 -4.90 14.68
CA ILE A 139 7.10 -4.89 13.22
C ILE A 139 7.88 -3.70 12.69
N TYR A 140 8.79 -3.95 11.76
CA TYR A 140 9.58 -2.92 11.10
C TYR A 140 9.08 -2.69 9.68
N MET A 141 8.99 -1.42 9.29
CA MET A 141 8.60 -1.00 7.95
C MET A 141 9.65 -0.02 7.43
N GLN A 142 10.39 -0.41 6.40
CA GLN A 142 11.29 0.51 5.71
C GLN A 142 10.72 0.82 4.34
N GLY A 143 10.87 2.07 3.90
CA GLY A 143 10.49 2.42 2.55
C GLY A 143 11.21 3.63 2.03
N ASN A 144 11.12 3.81 0.72
CA ASN A 144 11.60 4.96 -0.01
C ASN A 144 10.82 5.12 -1.31
N VAL A 145 10.91 6.32 -1.88
CA VAL A 145 10.41 6.60 -3.23
C VAL A 145 11.30 5.85 -4.24
N THR A 146 10.65 5.13 -5.16
CA THR A 146 11.32 4.31 -6.18
C THR A 146 11.07 4.80 -7.60
N TRP A 147 10.01 5.61 -7.81
CA TRP A 147 9.72 6.20 -9.10
C TRP A 147 8.90 7.48 -8.94
N VAL A 148 9.14 8.49 -9.79
CA VAL A 148 8.40 9.77 -9.78
C VAL A 148 8.05 10.15 -11.21
N GLY A 149 6.77 10.34 -11.49
CA GLY A 149 6.25 10.97 -12.70
C GLY A 149 6.05 12.48 -12.49
N ARG A 150 5.14 13.10 -13.26
CA ARG A 150 4.84 14.53 -13.06
C ARG A 150 4.17 14.77 -11.70
N SER A 151 3.05 14.09 -11.45
CA SER A 151 2.24 14.26 -10.22
C SER A 151 1.93 12.95 -9.53
N SER A 152 2.48 11.84 -10.03
CA SER A 152 2.34 10.49 -9.49
C SER A 152 3.70 10.04 -8.96
N ILE A 153 3.71 9.30 -7.87
CA ILE A 153 4.92 8.85 -7.20
C ILE A 153 4.71 7.45 -6.66
N GLU A 154 5.71 6.59 -6.83
CA GLU A 154 5.72 5.23 -6.32
C GLU A 154 6.62 5.15 -5.08
N VAL A 155 6.10 4.53 -4.03
CA VAL A 155 6.82 4.22 -2.80
C VAL A 155 6.91 2.71 -2.67
N SER A 156 8.12 2.18 -2.58
CA SER A 156 8.36 0.78 -2.25
C SER A 156 8.63 0.63 -0.77
N MET A 157 8.02 -0.37 -0.15
CA MET A 157 8.17 -0.67 1.27
C MET A 157 8.41 -2.16 1.49
N GLU A 158 9.24 -2.47 2.46
CA GLU A 158 9.49 -3.80 3.00
C GLU A 158 9.04 -3.86 4.46
N LEU A 159 8.46 -4.99 4.87
CA LEU A 159 8.03 -5.26 6.24
C LEU A 159 8.65 -6.55 6.76
N TRP A 160 9.22 -6.50 7.95
CA TRP A 160 9.84 -7.65 8.61
C TRP A 160 9.62 -7.62 10.14
N GLN A 161 9.88 -8.74 10.81
CA GLN A 161 10.10 -8.79 12.26
C GLN A 161 11.46 -9.43 12.55
N ASP A 162 12.07 -9.07 13.68
CA ASP A 162 13.27 -9.72 14.18
C ASP A 162 12.87 -10.80 15.20
N VAL A 163 12.69 -12.03 14.73
CA VAL A 163 12.25 -13.18 15.54
C VAL A 163 13.48 -13.90 16.09
N ASN A 164 13.65 -13.93 17.40
CA ASN A 164 14.81 -14.55 18.08
C ASN A 164 16.18 -14.05 17.55
N GLY A 165 16.26 -12.77 17.21
CA GLY A 165 17.49 -12.16 16.67
C GLY A 165 17.74 -12.43 15.19
N GLN A 166 16.80 -13.06 14.48
CA GLN A 166 16.85 -13.29 13.04
C GLN A 166 15.77 -12.48 12.32
N ARG A 167 16.16 -11.74 11.27
CA ARG A 167 15.22 -11.03 10.40
C ARG A 167 14.34 -12.02 9.63
N SER A 168 13.04 -11.80 9.71
CA SER A 168 12.00 -12.56 9.03
C SER A 168 11.16 -11.64 8.14
N ASP A 169 11.36 -11.71 6.82
CA ASP A 169 10.72 -10.83 5.83
C ASP A 169 9.30 -11.29 5.48
N TYR A 170 8.31 -10.41 5.71
CA TYR A 170 6.89 -10.73 5.53
C TYR A 170 6.29 -10.19 4.25
N LEU A 171 6.56 -8.93 3.89
CA LEU A 171 5.96 -8.37 2.68
C LEU A 171 6.81 -7.32 1.99
N ASN A 172 6.62 -7.25 0.67
CA ASN A 172 7.08 -6.15 -0.17
C ASN A 172 5.86 -5.51 -0.83
N ALA A 173 5.70 -4.20 -0.68
CA ALA A 173 4.56 -3.48 -1.23
C ALA A 173 4.98 -2.26 -2.04
N ARG A 174 4.22 -1.96 -3.11
CA ARG A 174 4.36 -0.74 -3.91
C ARG A 174 3.08 0.07 -3.87
N PHE A 175 3.20 1.30 -3.37
CA PHE A 175 2.10 2.25 -3.25
C PHE A 175 2.29 3.35 -4.26
N VAL A 176 1.24 3.70 -4.98
CA VAL A 176 1.26 4.84 -5.90
C VAL A 176 0.40 5.93 -5.31
N MET A 177 1.05 7.05 -5.04
CA MET A 177 0.43 8.26 -4.51
C MET A 177 0.38 9.33 -5.59
N VAL A 178 -0.48 10.32 -5.42
CA VAL A 178 -0.56 11.49 -6.30
C VAL A 178 -0.58 12.79 -5.51
N GLY A 179 0.21 13.76 -5.97
CA GLY A 179 0.21 15.13 -5.48
C GLY A 179 -0.93 15.93 -6.10
N ARG A 180 -1.78 16.50 -5.26
CA ARG A 180 -2.92 17.34 -5.65
C ARG A 180 -2.85 18.68 -4.94
N ASP A 181 -3.51 19.69 -5.47
CA ASP A 181 -3.75 20.91 -4.72
C ASP A 181 -4.69 20.62 -3.52
N PRO A 182 -4.77 21.49 -2.50
CA PRO A 182 -5.59 21.23 -1.31
C PRO A 182 -7.08 21.03 -1.63
N SER A 183 -7.60 21.65 -2.71
CA SER A 183 -8.97 21.42 -3.18
C SER A 183 -9.17 20.08 -3.89
N ALA A 184 -8.07 19.39 -4.23
CA ALA A 184 -8.00 18.16 -5.02
C ALA A 184 -8.57 18.24 -6.44
N THR A 185 -8.59 19.42 -7.03
CA THR A 185 -9.07 19.65 -8.40
C THR A 185 -7.95 19.55 -9.42
N ARG A 186 -6.73 19.95 -9.08
CA ARG A 186 -5.55 19.91 -9.96
C ARG A 186 -4.46 19.01 -9.42
N SER A 187 -3.73 18.41 -10.36
CA SER A 187 -2.49 17.69 -10.08
C SER A 187 -1.33 18.68 -9.92
N LEU A 188 -0.49 18.46 -8.90
CA LEU A 188 0.70 19.27 -8.64
C LEU A 188 1.98 18.50 -9.01
N PRO A 189 3.02 19.21 -9.50
CA PRO A 189 4.31 18.60 -9.74
C PRO A 189 4.95 18.10 -8.44
N LEU A 190 5.64 16.97 -8.51
CA LEU A 190 6.43 16.40 -7.43
C LEU A 190 7.93 16.56 -7.70
N ALA A 191 8.75 16.52 -6.66
CA ALA A 191 10.20 16.57 -6.78
C ALA A 191 10.70 15.40 -7.65
N PRO A 192 11.41 15.65 -8.77
CA PRO A 192 11.90 14.57 -9.63
C PRO A 192 12.83 13.62 -8.90
N LEU A 193 12.88 12.35 -9.31
CA LEU A 193 13.85 11.39 -8.75
C LEU A 193 15.17 11.49 -9.52
N LYS A 194 16.29 11.54 -8.80
CA LYS A 194 17.66 11.49 -9.31
C LYS A 194 18.32 10.21 -8.83
N THR A 195 18.82 9.41 -9.77
CA THR A 195 19.58 8.21 -9.46
C THR A 195 21.03 8.53 -9.12
N THR A 196 21.62 7.66 -8.32
CA THR A 196 23.02 7.72 -7.88
C THR A 196 23.79 6.45 -8.22
N SER A 197 23.12 5.39 -8.67
CA SER A 197 23.72 4.11 -9.05
C SER A 197 22.94 3.41 -10.18
N GLU A 198 23.60 2.46 -10.86
CA GLU A 198 22.97 1.60 -11.88
C GLU A 198 21.82 0.75 -11.31
N GLU A 199 21.88 0.38 -10.03
CA GLU A 199 20.81 -0.35 -9.36
C GLU A 199 19.55 0.50 -9.23
N GLU A 200 19.72 1.78 -8.86
CA GLU A 200 18.61 2.75 -8.79
C GLU A 200 18.01 3.03 -10.19
N GLU A 201 18.84 3.04 -11.24
CA GLU A 201 18.33 3.17 -12.62
C GLU A 201 17.42 2.01 -13.02
N LYS A 202 17.81 0.76 -12.69
CA LYS A 202 16.96 -0.42 -12.91
C LYS A 202 15.66 -0.35 -12.12
N ILE A 203 15.67 0.21 -10.92
CA ILE A 203 14.46 0.42 -10.12
C ILE A 203 13.51 1.40 -10.82
N ILE A 204 14.02 2.52 -11.33
CA ILE A 204 13.20 3.50 -12.07
C ILE A 204 12.62 2.89 -13.34
N GLU A 205 13.42 2.11 -14.08
CA GLU A 205 12.95 1.42 -15.29
C GLU A 205 11.76 0.49 -14.97
N ARG A 206 11.86 -0.29 -13.88
CA ARG A 206 10.75 -1.13 -13.40
C ARG A 206 9.51 -0.30 -13.08
N GLY A 207 9.67 0.86 -12.45
CA GLY A 207 8.57 1.80 -12.17
C GLY A 207 7.89 2.32 -13.43
N GLU A 208 8.65 2.66 -14.48
CA GLU A 208 8.09 3.06 -15.77
C GLU A 208 7.36 1.91 -16.48
N VAL A 209 7.89 0.69 -16.41
CA VAL A 209 7.22 -0.51 -16.93
C VAL A 209 5.90 -0.74 -16.19
N ALA A 210 5.91 -0.68 -14.86
CA ALA A 210 4.71 -0.84 -14.03
C ALA A 210 3.65 0.23 -14.37
N ARG A 211 4.05 1.49 -14.54
CA ARG A 211 3.16 2.57 -14.99
C ARG A 211 2.55 2.29 -16.36
N LYS A 212 3.36 1.86 -17.34
CA LYS A 212 2.88 1.52 -18.69
C LYS A 212 1.87 0.37 -18.62
N LEU A 213 2.17 -0.67 -17.85
CA LEU A 213 1.29 -1.82 -17.65
C LEU A 213 -0.04 -1.40 -17.02
N ARG A 214 -0.04 -0.54 -16.00
CA ARG A 214 -1.28 0.00 -15.41
C ARG A 214 -2.14 0.74 -16.43
N LYS A 215 -1.52 1.61 -17.24
CA LYS A 215 -2.23 2.32 -18.31
C LYS A 215 -2.80 1.37 -19.37
N MET A 216 -2.06 0.32 -19.72
CA MET A 216 -2.53 -0.72 -20.64
C MET A 216 -3.71 -1.51 -20.05
N ASN A 217 -3.64 -1.90 -18.78
CA ASN A 217 -4.72 -2.61 -18.10
C ASN A 217 -5.99 -1.74 -18.01
N GLU A 218 -5.86 -0.45 -17.71
CA GLU A 218 -6.98 0.50 -17.71
C GLU A 218 -7.59 0.69 -19.11
N ALA A 219 -6.76 0.66 -20.15
CA ALA A 219 -7.21 0.67 -21.53
C ALA A 219 -7.95 -0.64 -21.88
N ARG A 220 -7.48 -1.80 -21.40
CA ARG A 220 -8.09 -3.12 -21.62
C ARG A 220 -9.25 -3.46 -20.66
N SER A 221 -9.79 -2.47 -19.95
CA SER A 221 -10.91 -2.68 -19.03
C SER A 221 -12.10 -3.31 -19.75
N LEU A 222 -12.73 -4.32 -19.12
CA LEU A 222 -13.94 -4.97 -19.64
C LEU A 222 -15.13 -4.02 -19.75
N LEU A 223 -15.07 -2.85 -19.11
CA LEU A 223 -16.05 -1.77 -19.28
C LEU A 223 -15.88 -1.02 -20.62
N LYS A 224 -14.73 -1.17 -21.29
CA LYS A 224 -14.40 -0.52 -22.56
C LYS A 224 -14.35 -1.51 -23.72
N PHE A 225 -13.80 -2.70 -23.48
CA PHE A 225 -13.63 -3.75 -24.49
C PHE A 225 -14.28 -5.06 -24.05
N PRO A 226 -14.86 -5.85 -24.96
CA PRO A 226 -15.41 -7.16 -24.62
C PRO A 226 -14.31 -8.16 -24.20
N PRO A 227 -14.67 -9.26 -23.52
CA PRO A 227 -13.73 -10.31 -23.15
C PRO A 227 -12.99 -10.90 -24.36
N ASN A 228 -11.70 -11.18 -24.19
CA ASN A 228 -10.88 -11.81 -25.23
C ASN A 228 -11.21 -13.31 -25.39
N GLU A 229 -10.55 -14.00 -26.33
CA GLU A 229 -10.80 -15.43 -26.58
C GLU A 229 -10.52 -16.31 -25.37
N ALA A 230 -9.41 -16.10 -24.64
CA ALA A 230 -9.11 -16.88 -23.44
C ALA A 230 -10.15 -16.66 -22.34
N GLU A 231 -10.58 -15.42 -22.12
CA GLU A 231 -11.61 -15.06 -21.14
C GLU A 231 -12.99 -15.65 -21.53
N ARG A 232 -13.35 -15.63 -22.82
CA ARG A 232 -14.58 -16.27 -23.32
C ARG A 232 -14.56 -17.78 -23.15
N SER A 233 -13.43 -18.42 -23.46
CA SER A 233 -13.26 -19.86 -23.26
C SER A 233 -13.37 -20.25 -21.79
N LEU A 234 -12.81 -19.44 -20.88
CA LEU A 234 -12.96 -19.63 -19.44
C LEU A 234 -14.42 -19.52 -18.99
N LEU A 235 -15.13 -18.49 -19.44
CA LEU A 235 -16.56 -18.33 -19.14
C LEU A 235 -17.40 -19.50 -19.68
N HIS A 236 -17.07 -19.98 -20.88
CA HIS A 236 -17.75 -21.13 -21.47
C HIS A 236 -17.49 -22.41 -20.66
N ASP A 237 -16.26 -22.67 -20.25
CA ASP A 237 -15.92 -23.82 -19.39
C ASP A 237 -16.67 -23.77 -18.05
N MET A 238 -16.71 -22.62 -17.39
CA MET A 238 -17.51 -22.42 -16.16
C MET A 238 -19.01 -22.66 -16.42
N PHE A 239 -19.54 -22.17 -17.54
CA PHE A 239 -20.93 -22.39 -17.93
C PHE A 239 -21.23 -23.88 -18.12
N VAL A 240 -20.41 -24.61 -18.90
CA VAL A 240 -20.60 -26.03 -19.20
C VAL A 240 -20.55 -26.88 -17.94
N LYS A 241 -19.62 -26.60 -17.02
CA LYS A 241 -19.47 -27.33 -15.73
C LYS A 241 -20.71 -27.26 -14.83
N THR A 242 -21.58 -26.28 -15.05
CA THR A 242 -22.81 -26.12 -14.25
C THR A 242 -24.07 -26.66 -14.92
N LEU A 243 -23.94 -27.29 -16.10
CA LEU A 243 -25.05 -27.96 -16.78
C LEU A 243 -25.31 -29.32 -16.12
N ASP A 244 -26.58 -29.70 -15.99
CA ASP A 244 -26.98 -31.03 -15.55
C ASP A 244 -27.10 -31.98 -16.75
N PRO A 245 -26.23 -33.00 -16.89
CA PRO A 245 -26.32 -33.95 -18.02
C PRO A 245 -27.64 -34.72 -18.07
N LYS A 246 -28.37 -34.80 -16.96
CA LYS A 246 -29.65 -35.52 -16.85
C LYS A 246 -30.84 -34.65 -17.23
N ASN A 247 -30.65 -33.35 -17.42
CA ASN A 247 -31.72 -32.41 -17.72
C ASN A 247 -31.38 -31.62 -19.00
N LEU A 248 -32.26 -31.67 -20.00
CA LEU A 248 -32.07 -30.97 -21.27
C LEU A 248 -32.31 -29.45 -21.17
N SER A 249 -32.75 -28.96 -20.01
CA SER A 249 -33.04 -27.53 -19.78
C SER A 249 -31.80 -26.76 -19.33
N PHE A 250 -31.45 -25.72 -20.08
CA PHE A 250 -30.40 -24.76 -19.72
C PHE A 250 -30.70 -23.93 -18.45
N ARG A 251 -31.95 -23.95 -17.97
CA ARG A 251 -32.35 -23.25 -16.74
C ARG A 251 -32.02 -24.04 -15.48
N HIS A 252 -31.97 -25.37 -15.60
CA HIS A 252 -31.58 -26.21 -14.47
C HIS A 252 -30.06 -26.28 -14.42
N ARG A 253 -29.48 -25.72 -13.36
CA ARG A 253 -28.03 -25.64 -13.18
C ARG A 253 -27.65 -26.33 -11.88
N VAL A 254 -26.59 -27.13 -11.94
CA VAL A 254 -26.04 -27.85 -10.79
C VAL A 254 -24.65 -27.31 -10.50
N LEU A 255 -24.36 -27.06 -9.23
CA LEU A 255 -23.02 -26.66 -8.81
C LEU A 255 -22.13 -27.90 -8.69
N PRO A 256 -20.87 -27.84 -9.17
CA PRO A 256 -19.88 -28.85 -8.84
C PRO A 256 -19.62 -28.89 -7.33
N PRO A 257 -19.06 -29.98 -6.79
CA PRO A 257 -18.68 -30.05 -5.37
C PRO A 257 -17.75 -28.90 -4.97
N ASN A 258 -17.90 -28.38 -3.76
CA ASN A 258 -17.13 -27.25 -3.22
C ASN A 258 -17.26 -25.94 -4.03
N HIS A 259 -18.42 -25.70 -4.64
CA HIS A 259 -18.74 -24.44 -5.30
C HIS A 259 -19.99 -23.83 -4.69
N GLU A 260 -20.07 -22.52 -4.72
CA GLU A 260 -21.22 -21.74 -4.29
C GLU A 260 -21.50 -20.63 -5.32
N TRP A 261 -22.76 -20.24 -5.46
CA TRP A 261 -23.11 -19.17 -6.38
C TRP A 261 -22.65 -17.81 -5.85
N ILE A 262 -22.15 -16.97 -6.75
CA ILE A 262 -21.66 -15.62 -6.38
C ILE A 262 -22.77 -14.77 -5.77
N ASP A 263 -24.03 -14.94 -6.16
CA ASP A 263 -25.16 -14.19 -5.62
C ASP A 263 -25.61 -14.64 -4.23
N GLU A 264 -25.34 -15.89 -3.86
CA GLU A 264 -25.60 -16.45 -2.53
C GLU A 264 -24.44 -16.18 -1.55
N SER A 265 -23.22 -15.97 -2.08
CA SER A 265 -21.99 -15.69 -1.32
C SER A 265 -21.60 -14.20 -1.25
N LYS A 266 -22.58 -13.29 -1.26
CA LYS A 266 -22.35 -11.83 -1.19
C LYS A 266 -22.45 -11.30 0.23
N LEU A 267 -21.33 -10.84 0.78
CA LEU A 267 -21.31 -10.00 1.97
C LEU A 267 -21.14 -8.51 1.61
N LYS A 268 -21.97 -7.65 2.21
CA LYS A 268 -21.91 -6.19 2.01
C LYS A 268 -21.87 -5.49 3.36
N ASN A 269 -21.12 -4.40 3.42
CA ASN A 269 -21.04 -3.52 4.58
C ASN A 269 -21.31 -2.07 4.15
N ALA A 270 -21.99 -1.29 5.01
CA ALA A 270 -22.19 0.14 4.85
C ALA A 270 -21.66 0.84 6.11
N ILE A 271 -20.63 1.69 5.93
CA ILE A 271 -19.96 2.37 7.04
C ILE A 271 -20.20 3.87 6.95
N ILE A 272 -20.75 4.44 8.01
CA ILE A 272 -20.86 5.89 8.18
C ILE A 272 -19.47 6.41 8.58
N CYS A 273 -18.96 7.38 7.81
CA CYS A 273 -17.66 7.97 8.09
C CYS A 273 -17.80 9.17 9.04
N PHE A 274 -17.26 9.04 10.25
CA PHE A 274 -17.24 10.08 11.27
C PHE A 274 -15.95 10.93 11.22
N PRO A 275 -15.93 12.13 11.82
CA PRO A 275 -14.73 12.97 11.86
C PRO A 275 -13.46 12.29 12.39
N SER A 276 -13.60 11.32 13.30
CA SER A 276 -12.49 10.51 13.82
C SER A 276 -11.82 9.60 12.79
N GLN A 277 -12.50 9.30 11.67
CA GLN A 277 -12.03 8.44 10.58
C GLN A 277 -11.50 9.26 9.39
N ARG A 278 -11.35 10.57 9.55
CA ARG A 278 -10.81 11.44 8.52
C ARG A 278 -9.29 11.36 8.51
N SER A 279 -8.73 11.26 7.31
CA SER A 279 -7.32 11.52 7.05
C SER A 279 -6.92 12.93 7.48
N VAL A 280 -5.61 13.18 7.48
CA VAL A 280 -4.99 14.49 7.64
C VAL A 280 -5.54 15.57 6.68
N TYR A 281 -6.24 15.21 5.60
CA TYR A 281 -6.93 16.14 4.67
C TYR A 281 -8.44 16.28 4.91
N ASN A 282 -8.95 15.83 6.06
CA ASN A 282 -10.38 15.83 6.37
C ASN A 282 -11.23 14.94 5.40
N LYS A 283 -10.59 14.01 4.68
CA LYS A 283 -11.20 13.05 3.73
C LYS A 283 -11.02 11.62 4.21
N VAL A 284 -11.87 10.67 3.80
CA VAL A 284 -11.68 9.25 4.16
C VAL A 284 -10.34 8.75 3.60
N PHE A 285 -9.54 8.09 4.45
CA PHE A 285 -8.17 7.69 4.15
C PHE A 285 -8.10 6.39 3.32
N GLY A 286 -7.10 6.28 2.42
CA GLY A 286 -6.90 5.09 1.58
C GLY A 286 -6.66 3.84 2.42
N GLY A 287 -5.79 3.95 3.42
CA GLY A 287 -5.48 2.89 4.40
C GLY A 287 -6.71 2.37 5.13
N TYR A 288 -7.59 3.27 5.58
CA TYR A 288 -8.82 2.88 6.27
C TYR A 288 -9.77 2.10 5.35
N ILE A 289 -9.93 2.56 4.09
CA ILE A 289 -10.75 1.84 3.10
C ILE A 289 -10.18 0.44 2.84
N MET A 290 -8.85 0.33 2.68
CA MET A 290 -8.20 -0.96 2.46
C MET A 290 -8.36 -1.90 3.64
N ARG A 291 -8.25 -1.40 4.87
CA ARG A 291 -8.51 -2.19 6.08
C ARG A 291 -9.92 -2.76 6.08
N ILE A 292 -10.92 -1.91 5.87
CA ILE A 292 -12.33 -2.35 5.84
C ILE A 292 -12.56 -3.35 4.71
N ALA A 293 -12.02 -3.11 3.53
CA ALA A 293 -12.15 -4.01 2.39
C ALA A 293 -11.52 -5.38 2.70
N PHE A 294 -10.33 -5.39 3.32
CA PHE A 294 -9.65 -6.62 3.72
C PHE A 294 -10.43 -7.37 4.80
N GLU A 295 -10.90 -6.69 5.85
CA GLU A 295 -11.68 -7.31 6.93
C GLU A 295 -13.02 -7.87 6.42
N LEU A 296 -13.67 -7.17 5.48
CA LEU A 296 -14.88 -7.66 4.81
C LEU A 296 -14.60 -8.89 3.93
N ALA A 297 -13.51 -8.87 3.15
CA ALA A 297 -13.11 -10.00 2.32
C ALA A 297 -12.76 -11.22 3.17
N TRP A 298 -12.06 -11.02 4.30
CA TRP A 298 -11.74 -12.08 5.25
C TRP A 298 -13.01 -12.68 5.86
N ALA A 299 -13.97 -11.84 6.28
CA ALA A 299 -15.25 -12.32 6.82
C ALA A 299 -16.05 -13.10 5.77
N ASN A 300 -16.09 -12.61 4.53
CA ASN A 300 -16.75 -13.31 3.43
C ASN A 300 -16.11 -14.68 3.18
N ALA A 301 -14.78 -14.75 3.09
CA ALA A 301 -14.07 -16.00 2.93
C ALA A 301 -14.37 -16.95 4.08
N ALA A 302 -14.29 -16.50 5.34
CA ALA A 302 -14.54 -17.35 6.51
C ALA A 302 -15.99 -17.87 6.63
N MET A 303 -16.97 -17.17 6.04
CA MET A 303 -18.38 -17.60 6.04
C MET A 303 -18.67 -18.67 4.98
N TYR A 304 -17.95 -18.64 3.86
CA TYR A 304 -18.25 -19.43 2.66
C TYR A 304 -17.08 -20.36 2.24
N SER A 305 -16.07 -20.54 3.10
CA SER A 305 -14.94 -21.46 2.93
C SER A 305 -15.17 -22.84 3.55
#